data_AF-A0A957MY36-F1
#
_entry.id   AF-A0A957MY36-F1
#
_cell.length_a   1.000
_cell.length_b   1.000
_cell.length_c   1.000
_cell.angle_alpha   90.00
_cell.angle_beta   90.00
_cell.angle_gamma   90.00
#
_symmetry.space_group_name_H-M   'P 1'
#
loop_
_entity.id
_entity.type
_entity.pdbx_description
1 polymer ?
#
loop_
_entity_poly.entity_id
_entity_poly.type
_entity_poly.pdbx_seq_one_letter_code
_entity_poly.pdbx_strand_id
1 'polypeptide(L)'
;MSDLRVLIAAGCPHATVTQYRCVHLQEQLEAGGAQVDLRDWTDSAALDGEQPLPYDVLVLQRVAMSAPLRRLIERVRGAGGRVLFDTDDLVFEPELAHWHRGVANLPAGEQAIYVDGVRRYRTTLDAADAVLAASPLLAELAGRHGMPAFVHRNALGTEMMALATQLYNQRATRPGNGPVVIGYGSGTATHDVDFDQAVPALVDIMTDYPEVELWIAGPLALPPSLSSFGTRVRRFPLLDWRRWFELLAQVDINLAPLEPGNVFCRAKSEIKFVEAAALGVPTVASAIDPFEQAMTDGVDGFLAGDAPAWLAALRRLVQDAPLRQEIGAAAQRTAEARYSPAARAGDLAALLPRLLAPPAPTAPGMATAQQNGSPVISRAATHSNDTMQSQETVSAVGLLERISDHAPSAADTPLTINWLVHEPFPGSGGHTGIFRMIQHLTEFGHRCHVHILPVHFMHTYTPARIQAYIDQHFMPTGAIYHRWDGTVSPADATIATYWMTVPELQKLDGTGKRYYLVQDFEPFFYPMGSEYVLAENTYRAGLHCLTLGR
;
A
#
# COMPACT_ATOMS: atom_id res chain seq x y z
N MET A 1 3.48 -4.12 30.18
CA MET A 1 2.73 -3.57 29.04
C MET A 1 2.31 -2.15 29.39
N SER A 2 1.72 -1.95 30.57
CA SER A 2 1.85 -0.70 31.34
C SER A 2 3.18 0.01 31.09
N ASP A 3 3.08 1.32 30.84
CA ASP A 3 4.18 2.29 30.65
C ASP A 3 5.06 2.12 29.40
N LEU A 4 4.74 1.17 28.50
CA LEU A 4 5.38 1.08 27.18
C LEU A 4 4.85 2.18 26.25
N ARG A 5 5.73 2.96 25.61
CA ARG A 5 5.34 3.99 24.64
C ARG A 5 5.70 3.56 23.22
N VAL A 6 4.72 3.54 22.33
CA VAL A 6 4.84 2.99 20.97
C VAL A 6 4.51 4.06 19.94
N LEU A 7 5.33 4.20 18.90
CA LEU A 7 4.97 4.91 17.67
C LEU A 7 4.64 3.89 16.58
N ILE A 8 3.42 3.92 16.06
CA ILE A 8 3.03 3.20 14.84
C ILE A 8 3.09 4.18 13.67
N ALA A 9 3.97 3.90 12.71
CA ALA A 9 4.13 4.63 11.46
C ALA A 9 3.45 3.85 10.32
N ALA A 10 2.37 4.40 9.76
CA ALA A 10 1.62 3.82 8.66
C ALA A 10 2.17 4.30 7.31
N GLY A 11 3.04 3.50 6.66
CA GLY A 11 3.67 3.82 5.38
C GLY A 11 2.85 3.50 4.13
N CYS A 12 1.64 2.97 4.30
CA CYS A 12 0.71 2.67 3.22
C CYS A 12 -0.60 3.48 3.41
N PRO A 13 -0.90 4.49 2.58
CA PRO A 13 -2.12 5.31 2.69
C PRO A 13 -3.37 4.59 2.16
N HIS A 14 -3.48 3.28 2.41
CA HIS A 14 -4.61 2.45 1.99
C HIS A 14 -5.49 2.13 3.20
N ALA A 15 -6.71 2.67 3.24
CA ALA A 15 -7.58 2.66 4.43
C ALA A 15 -7.72 1.28 5.10
N THR A 16 -7.88 0.19 4.32
CA THR A 16 -7.97 -1.18 4.85
C THR A 16 -6.69 -1.62 5.59
N VAL A 17 -5.52 -1.24 5.09
CA VAL A 17 -4.22 -1.59 5.68
C VAL A 17 -4.05 -0.83 7.00
N THR A 18 -4.29 0.48 6.99
CA THR A 18 -4.27 1.32 8.19
C THR A 18 -5.27 0.83 9.24
N GLN A 19 -6.48 0.43 8.86
CA GLN A 19 -7.49 -0.11 9.78
C GLN A 19 -7.00 -1.41 10.44
N TYR A 20 -6.61 -2.42 9.65
CA TYR A 20 -6.28 -3.76 10.17
C TYR A 20 -4.88 -3.90 10.79
N ARG A 21 -3.88 -3.15 10.30
CA ARG A 21 -2.49 -3.25 10.78
C ARG A 21 -2.07 -2.15 11.75
N CYS A 22 -2.74 -0.99 11.72
CA CYS A 22 -2.36 0.14 12.56
C CYS A 22 -3.40 0.44 13.65
N VAL A 23 -4.65 0.74 13.27
CA VAL A 23 -5.71 1.10 14.23
C VAL A 23 -6.06 -0.08 15.14
N HIS A 24 -6.34 -1.26 14.57
CA HIS A 24 -6.64 -2.43 15.40
C HIS A 24 -5.41 -2.96 16.17
N LEU A 25 -4.18 -2.59 15.77
CA LEU A 25 -2.96 -2.89 16.54
C LEU A 25 -2.79 -1.92 17.72
N GLN A 26 -3.09 -0.63 17.52
CA GLN A 26 -3.18 0.36 18.58
C GLN A 26 -4.17 -0.09 19.67
N GLU A 27 -5.40 -0.46 19.31
CA GLU A 27 -6.41 -0.95 20.26
C GLU A 27 -5.89 -2.10 21.16
N GLN A 28 -5.14 -3.05 20.58
CA GLN A 28 -4.60 -4.20 21.31
C GLN A 28 -3.44 -3.83 22.26
N LEU A 29 -2.61 -2.87 21.86
CA LEU A 29 -1.51 -2.36 22.68
C LEU A 29 -2.04 -1.51 23.85
N GLU A 30 -3.01 -0.63 23.57
CA GLU A 30 -3.70 0.20 24.58
C GLU A 30 -4.51 -0.65 25.58
N ALA A 31 -5.17 -1.73 25.12
CA ALA A 31 -5.83 -2.70 25.99
C ALA A 31 -4.87 -3.41 26.96
N GLY A 32 -3.58 -3.49 26.62
CA GLY A 32 -2.51 -3.94 27.52
C GLY A 32 -1.91 -2.85 28.42
N GLY A 33 -2.33 -1.59 28.28
CA GLY A 33 -1.82 -0.44 29.02
C GLY A 33 -0.59 0.25 28.41
N ALA A 34 -0.28 0.02 27.13
CA ALA A 34 0.70 0.83 26.41
C ALA A 34 0.11 2.21 26.03
N GLN A 35 0.97 3.20 25.85
CA GLN A 35 0.64 4.49 25.24
C GLN A 35 1.04 4.44 23.76
N VAL A 36 0.13 4.78 22.85
CA VAL A 36 0.35 4.59 21.40
C VAL A 36 0.09 5.87 20.62
N ASP A 37 1.12 6.36 19.94
CA ASP A 37 0.99 7.35 18.87
C ASP A 37 0.82 6.61 17.54
N LEU A 38 -0.29 6.85 16.82
CA LEU A 38 -0.46 6.42 15.44
C LEU A 38 -0.28 7.62 14.50
N ARG A 39 0.60 7.49 13.49
CA ARG A 39 0.85 8.54 12.48
C ARG A 39 0.89 7.96 11.07
N ASP A 40 0.32 8.70 10.12
CA ASP A 40 0.57 8.51 8.69
C ASP A 40 2.04 8.84 8.39
N TRP A 41 2.76 7.96 7.71
CA TRP A 41 4.18 8.16 7.38
C TRP A 41 4.36 8.78 6.00
N THR A 42 3.80 9.99 5.83
CA THR A 42 4.12 10.92 4.74
C THR A 42 4.89 12.15 5.21
N ASP A 43 4.99 12.39 6.53
CA ASP A 43 5.69 13.53 7.13
C ASP A 43 6.73 13.08 8.18
N SER A 44 8.02 13.24 7.88
CA SER A 44 9.11 13.01 8.85
C SER A 44 9.54 14.27 9.61
N ALA A 45 9.12 15.46 9.18
CA ALA A 45 9.61 16.73 9.73
C ALA A 45 9.23 16.89 11.21
N ALA A 46 8.07 16.36 11.60
CA ALA A 46 7.61 16.30 12.99
C ALA A 46 8.47 15.42 13.94
N LEU A 47 9.46 14.67 13.42
CA LEU A 47 10.36 13.80 14.19
C LEU A 47 11.86 14.03 13.88
N ASP A 48 12.21 14.85 12.89
CA ASP A 48 13.59 15.07 12.43
C ASP A 48 14.46 15.97 13.34
N GLY A 49 13.92 16.54 14.42
CA GLY A 49 14.67 17.33 15.41
C GLY A 49 15.47 16.49 16.42
N GLU A 50 16.52 17.06 17.03
CA GLU A 50 17.50 16.35 17.89
C GLU A 50 16.96 15.84 19.25
N GLN A 51 15.72 16.15 19.63
CA GLN A 51 15.23 15.84 20.98
C GLN A 51 15.12 14.31 21.25
N PRO A 52 15.24 13.88 22.52
CA PRO A 52 14.98 12.50 22.90
C PRO A 52 13.58 12.05 22.47
N LEU A 53 13.49 10.90 21.82
CA LEU A 53 12.21 10.37 21.36
C LEU A 53 11.45 9.75 22.56
N PRO A 54 10.15 10.03 22.71
CA PRO A 54 9.36 9.53 23.83
C PRO A 54 8.87 8.07 23.60
N TYR A 55 9.51 7.29 22.73
CA TYR A 55 9.04 5.98 22.30
C TYR A 55 10.07 4.89 22.61
N ASP A 56 9.59 3.83 23.25
CA ASP A 56 10.35 2.62 23.58
C ASP A 56 10.28 1.59 22.43
N VAL A 57 9.25 1.71 21.57
CA VAL A 57 9.04 0.87 20.37
C VAL A 57 8.60 1.71 19.17
N LEU A 58 9.15 1.39 18.01
CA LEU A 58 8.76 1.94 16.71
C LEU A 58 8.24 0.80 15.81
N VAL A 59 6.97 0.84 15.43
CA VAL A 59 6.34 -0.11 14.49
C VAL A 59 6.24 0.55 13.11
N LEU A 60 6.89 -0.05 12.11
CA LEU A 60 7.00 0.45 10.75
C LEU A 60 6.12 -0.39 9.81
N GLN A 61 4.85 -0.01 9.68
CA GLN A 61 3.90 -0.70 8.80
C GLN A 61 4.18 -0.30 7.35
N ARG A 62 4.71 -1.23 6.54
CA ARG A 62 5.10 -1.00 5.13
C ARG A 62 5.75 0.38 4.90
N VAL A 63 6.76 0.72 5.71
CA VAL A 63 7.46 2.01 5.56
C VAL A 63 8.67 1.85 4.65
N ALA A 64 8.73 2.60 3.54
CA ALA A 64 9.84 2.54 2.59
C ALA A 64 11.05 3.35 3.09
N MET A 65 12.23 2.74 3.12
CA MET A 65 13.45 3.36 3.64
C MET A 65 13.72 4.75 3.02
N SER A 66 14.13 5.67 3.89
CA SER A 66 14.50 7.06 3.57
C SER A 66 15.60 7.53 4.54
N ALA A 67 16.31 8.62 4.22
CA ALA A 67 17.32 9.17 5.12
C ALA A 67 16.75 9.63 6.49
N PRO A 68 15.57 10.30 6.57
CA PRO A 68 14.89 10.53 7.85
C PRO A 68 14.56 9.26 8.63
N LEU A 69 14.01 8.23 7.97
CA LEU A 69 13.67 6.97 8.64
C LEU A 69 14.90 6.28 9.22
N ARG A 70 16.02 6.28 8.49
CA ARG A 70 17.31 5.76 8.96
C ARG A 70 17.75 6.46 10.25
N ARG A 71 17.76 7.80 10.28
CA ARG A 71 18.06 8.59 11.48
C ARG A 71 17.12 8.28 12.64
N LEU A 72 15.83 8.08 12.38
CA LEU A 72 14.85 7.72 13.39
C LEU A 72 15.14 6.33 14.00
N ILE A 73 15.39 5.32 13.16
CA ILE A 73 15.77 3.95 13.58
C ILE A 73 17.04 3.96 14.42
N GLU A 74 18.06 4.72 13.98
CA GLU A 74 19.34 4.86 14.68
C GLU A 74 19.16 5.56 16.05
N ARG A 75 18.31 6.59 16.15
CA ARG A 75 18.00 7.27 17.42
C ARG A 75 17.18 6.42 18.38
N VAL A 76 16.18 5.67 17.90
CA VAL A 76 15.39 4.74 18.75
C VAL A 76 16.30 3.66 19.33
N ARG A 77 17.14 3.03 18.50
CA ARG A 77 18.12 2.04 18.97
C ARG A 77 19.17 2.64 19.91
N GLY A 78 19.63 3.88 19.64
CA GLY A 78 20.56 4.60 20.51
C GLY A 78 20.00 4.91 21.90
N ALA A 79 18.68 5.05 22.03
CA ALA A 79 17.98 5.16 23.30
C ALA A 79 17.65 3.80 23.98
N GLY A 80 18.03 2.68 23.36
CA GLY A 80 17.70 1.32 23.83
C GLY A 80 16.30 0.82 23.40
N GLY A 81 15.58 1.58 22.58
CA GLY A 81 14.27 1.21 22.04
C GLY A 81 14.35 0.18 20.91
N ARG A 82 13.19 -0.38 20.56
CA ARG A 82 13.03 -1.49 19.60
C ARG A 82 12.38 -1.04 18.30
N VAL A 83 12.85 -1.54 17.17
CA VAL A 83 12.25 -1.29 15.83
C VAL A 83 11.62 -2.57 15.30
N LEU A 84 10.33 -2.53 14.99
CA LEU A 84 9.56 -3.63 14.41
C LEU A 84 9.12 -3.24 13.00
N PHE A 85 9.28 -4.12 12.01
CA PHE A 85 8.66 -3.95 10.68
C PHE A 85 7.33 -4.72 10.63
N ASP A 86 6.25 -4.11 10.15
CA ASP A 86 4.94 -4.78 10.00
C ASP A 86 4.53 -4.87 8.52
N THR A 87 4.05 -6.03 8.11
CA THR A 87 3.60 -6.26 6.73
C THR A 87 2.47 -7.28 6.59
N ASP A 88 1.51 -6.97 5.71
CA ASP A 88 0.32 -7.76 5.41
C ASP A 88 0.31 -8.38 4.00
N ASP A 89 1.31 -8.04 3.16
CA ASP A 89 1.53 -8.57 1.82
C ASP A 89 3.02 -8.84 1.56
N LEU A 90 3.32 -9.57 0.48
CA LEU A 90 4.68 -9.87 0.05
C LEU A 90 5.30 -8.69 -0.72
N VAL A 91 5.65 -7.61 0.01
CA VAL A 91 6.24 -6.38 -0.56
C VAL A 91 7.69 -6.11 -0.14
N PHE A 92 8.42 -7.15 0.25
CA PHE A 92 9.85 -7.06 0.63
C PHE A 92 10.77 -8.04 -0.13
N GLU A 93 10.23 -8.78 -1.11
CA GLU A 93 11.00 -9.67 -1.99
C GLU A 93 10.94 -9.15 -3.44
N PRO A 94 11.90 -8.28 -3.88
CA PRO A 94 11.87 -7.66 -5.20
C PRO A 94 11.81 -8.68 -6.35
N GLU A 95 12.47 -9.82 -6.15
CA GLU A 95 12.57 -10.92 -7.10
C GLU A 95 11.24 -11.69 -7.24
N LEU A 96 10.32 -11.56 -6.27
CA LEU A 96 8.97 -12.14 -6.31
C LEU A 96 7.88 -11.15 -6.72
N ALA A 97 8.20 -9.87 -6.97
CA ALA A 97 7.22 -8.84 -7.34
C ALA A 97 6.39 -9.20 -8.59
N HIS A 98 6.94 -10.01 -9.50
CA HIS A 98 6.25 -10.51 -10.70
C HIS A 98 5.05 -11.44 -10.42
N TRP A 99 4.91 -11.98 -9.20
CA TRP A 99 3.74 -12.75 -8.77
C TRP A 99 2.55 -11.88 -8.36
N HIS A 100 2.78 -10.60 -8.04
CA HIS A 100 1.71 -9.65 -7.78
C HIS A 100 1.03 -9.31 -9.12
N ARG A 101 -0.13 -9.92 -9.40
CA ARG A 101 -0.84 -9.78 -10.70
C ARG A 101 -1.09 -8.32 -11.11
N GLY A 102 -1.42 -7.46 -10.14
CA GLY A 102 -1.56 -6.01 -10.36
C GLY A 102 -0.28 -5.25 -10.73
N VAL A 103 0.89 -5.87 -10.66
CA VAL A 103 2.19 -5.30 -11.08
C VAL A 103 2.64 -5.94 -12.39
N ALA A 104 2.47 -7.25 -12.55
CA ALA A 104 2.75 -7.96 -13.80
C ALA A 104 2.00 -7.38 -15.02
N ASN A 105 0.84 -6.76 -14.79
CA ASN A 105 0.02 -6.11 -15.82
C ASN A 105 0.43 -4.65 -16.13
N LEU A 106 1.37 -4.05 -15.39
CA LEU A 106 1.79 -2.65 -15.59
C LEU A 106 2.85 -2.52 -16.69
N PRO A 107 3.01 -1.33 -17.31
CA PRO A 107 4.17 -1.02 -18.15
C PRO A 107 5.51 -1.22 -17.43
N ALA A 108 6.56 -1.59 -18.18
CA ALA A 108 7.87 -1.93 -17.62
C ALA A 108 8.52 -0.82 -16.76
N GLY A 109 8.21 0.46 -17.04
CA GLY A 109 8.65 1.58 -16.20
C GLY A 109 8.00 1.58 -14.82
N GLU A 110 6.67 1.41 -14.76
CA GLU A 110 5.91 1.31 -13.51
C GLU A 110 6.29 0.06 -12.70
N GLN A 111 6.57 -1.07 -13.39
CA GLN A 111 7.13 -2.25 -12.72
C GLN A 111 8.48 -1.95 -12.05
N ALA A 112 9.37 -1.19 -12.71
CA ALA A 112 10.64 -0.80 -12.13
C ALA A 112 10.50 0.12 -10.91
N ILE A 113 9.55 1.08 -10.96
CA ILE A 113 9.21 1.96 -9.84
C ILE A 113 8.68 1.15 -8.64
N TYR A 114 7.75 0.21 -8.87
CA TYR A 114 7.26 -0.69 -7.84
C TYR A 114 8.41 -1.51 -7.21
N VAL A 115 9.34 -2.00 -8.03
CA VAL A 115 10.51 -2.77 -7.59
C VAL A 115 11.51 -1.94 -6.77
N ASP A 116 11.72 -0.64 -7.04
CA ASP A 116 12.48 0.24 -6.13
C ASP A 116 11.73 0.40 -4.78
N GLY A 117 10.41 0.56 -4.82
CA GLY A 117 9.56 0.55 -3.62
C GLY A 117 9.77 -0.70 -2.77
N VAL A 118 9.72 -1.89 -3.38
CA VAL A 118 9.96 -3.18 -2.71
C VAL A 118 11.39 -3.31 -2.19
N ARG A 119 12.41 -2.83 -2.93
CA ARG A 119 13.80 -2.77 -2.43
C ARG A 119 13.94 -1.83 -1.23
N ARG A 120 13.20 -0.72 -1.20
CA ARG A 120 13.16 0.22 -0.06
C ARG A 120 12.39 -0.33 1.14
N TYR A 121 11.31 -1.08 0.95
CA TYR A 121 10.64 -1.83 2.03
C TYR A 121 11.56 -2.90 2.63
N ARG A 122 12.23 -3.68 1.76
CA ARG A 122 13.27 -4.64 2.16
C ARG A 122 14.36 -4.00 3.00
N THR A 123 14.88 -2.84 2.58
CA THR A 123 15.90 -2.10 3.34
C THR A 123 15.41 -1.65 4.72
N THR A 124 14.10 -1.45 4.92
CA THR A 124 13.52 -1.19 6.25
C THR A 124 13.38 -2.47 7.08
N LEU A 125 12.98 -3.58 6.46
CA LEU A 125 12.90 -4.90 7.09
C LEU A 125 14.28 -5.35 7.59
N ASP A 126 15.30 -5.29 6.73
CA ASP A 126 16.70 -5.60 7.07
C ASP A 126 17.27 -4.66 8.15
N ALA A 127 16.65 -3.48 8.33
CA ALA A 127 17.00 -2.51 9.37
C ALA A 127 16.15 -2.62 10.65
N ALA A 128 15.18 -3.55 10.75
CA ALA A 128 14.39 -3.78 11.96
C ALA A 128 15.09 -4.75 12.93
N ASP A 129 14.56 -4.87 14.16
CA ASP A 129 15.00 -5.85 15.14
C ASP A 129 14.18 -7.15 15.11
N ALA A 130 12.93 -7.07 14.63
CA ALA A 130 12.01 -8.18 14.43
C ALA A 130 10.89 -7.79 13.44
N VAL A 131 10.17 -8.77 12.91
CA VAL A 131 9.08 -8.59 11.94
C VAL A 131 7.75 -9.10 12.49
N LEU A 132 6.68 -8.32 12.28
CA LEU A 132 5.30 -8.72 12.41
C LEU A 132 4.72 -8.96 11.01
N ALA A 133 4.05 -10.10 10.84
CA ALA A 133 3.51 -10.52 9.54
C ALA A 133 2.07 -11.02 9.68
N ALA A 134 1.19 -10.67 8.74
CA ALA A 134 -0.22 -11.07 8.80
C ALA A 134 -0.45 -12.58 8.57
N SER A 135 0.48 -13.29 7.90
CA SER A 135 0.37 -14.72 7.57
C SER A 135 1.68 -15.49 7.86
N PRO A 136 1.63 -16.84 8.01
CA PRO A 136 2.83 -17.64 8.23
C PRO A 136 3.85 -17.62 7.09
N LEU A 137 3.41 -17.58 5.83
CA LEU A 137 4.37 -17.53 4.71
C LEU A 137 5.09 -16.18 4.65
N LEU A 138 4.44 -15.07 5.01
CA LEU A 138 5.12 -13.79 5.17
C LEU A 138 6.12 -13.81 6.32
N ALA A 139 5.77 -14.40 7.46
CA ALA A 139 6.71 -14.57 8.58
C ALA A 139 7.91 -15.44 8.20
N GLU A 140 7.69 -16.55 7.49
CA GLU A 140 8.75 -17.44 7.03
C GLU A 140 9.70 -16.73 6.05
N LEU A 141 9.14 -16.04 5.05
CA LEU A 141 9.94 -15.30 4.06
C LEU A 141 10.72 -14.15 4.71
N ALA A 142 10.09 -13.39 5.61
CA ALA A 142 10.77 -12.32 6.35
C ALA A 142 11.90 -12.85 7.24
N GLY A 143 11.68 -13.97 7.94
CA GLY A 143 12.67 -14.58 8.83
C GLY A 143 13.93 -15.09 8.11
N ARG A 144 13.89 -15.30 6.80
CA ARG A 144 15.07 -15.65 5.97
C ARG A 144 16.11 -14.52 5.91
N HIS A 145 15.75 -13.30 6.29
CA HIS A 145 16.66 -12.14 6.33
C HIS A 145 17.39 -11.98 7.67
N GLY A 146 17.20 -12.93 8.59
CA GLY A 146 18.04 -13.14 9.77
C GLY A 146 17.54 -12.54 11.08
N MET A 147 16.47 -11.73 11.05
CA MET A 147 15.79 -11.25 12.25
C MET A 147 14.59 -12.15 12.62
N PRO A 148 14.18 -12.21 13.91
CA PRO A 148 13.00 -12.96 14.31
C PRO A 148 11.72 -12.41 13.66
N ALA A 149 10.96 -13.27 13.00
CA ALA A 149 9.68 -12.93 12.38
C ALA A 149 8.54 -13.70 13.05
N PHE A 150 7.40 -13.04 13.26
CA PHE A 150 6.27 -13.57 14.01
C PHE A 150 4.94 -13.33 13.28
N VAL A 151 4.06 -14.33 13.35
CA VAL A 151 2.72 -14.23 12.79
C VAL A 151 1.83 -13.47 13.78
N HIS A 152 1.37 -12.29 13.38
CA HIS A 152 0.36 -11.51 14.07
C HIS A 152 -0.79 -11.27 13.09
N ARG A 153 -1.78 -12.19 13.12
CA ARG A 153 -2.97 -12.16 12.25
C ARG A 153 -3.78 -10.88 12.49
N ASN A 154 -4.52 -10.46 11.47
CA ASN A 154 -5.40 -9.29 11.53
C ASN A 154 -6.48 -9.45 12.60
N ALA A 155 -6.92 -8.34 13.18
CA ALA A 155 -7.96 -8.30 14.20
C ALA A 155 -9.24 -7.64 13.68
N LEU A 156 -10.39 -8.06 14.22
CA LEU A 156 -11.60 -7.23 14.21
C LEU A 156 -11.46 -6.20 15.33
N GLY A 157 -11.51 -4.91 15.02
CA GLY A 157 -11.48 -3.84 16.02
C GLY A 157 -12.76 -3.77 16.85
N THR A 158 -12.74 -2.99 17.92
CA THR A 158 -13.83 -2.91 18.91
C THR A 158 -15.12 -2.38 18.29
N GLU A 159 -15.05 -1.31 17.49
CA GLU A 159 -16.19 -0.78 16.75
C GLU A 159 -16.68 -1.76 15.67
N MET A 160 -15.76 -2.40 14.97
CA MET A 160 -16.05 -3.36 13.90
C MET A 160 -16.77 -4.61 14.44
N MET A 161 -16.33 -5.13 15.59
CA MET A 161 -17.00 -6.24 16.29
C MET A 161 -18.38 -5.83 16.83
N ALA A 162 -18.53 -4.61 17.35
CA ALA A 162 -19.84 -4.11 17.78
C ALA A 162 -20.83 -3.99 16.62
N LEU A 163 -20.41 -3.44 15.47
CA LEU A 163 -21.24 -3.37 14.27
C LEU A 163 -21.55 -4.77 13.71
N ALA A 164 -20.56 -5.67 13.67
CA ALA A 164 -20.77 -7.05 13.24
C ALA A 164 -21.80 -7.79 14.11
N THR A 165 -21.69 -7.65 15.43
CA THR A 165 -22.64 -8.20 16.41
C THR A 165 -24.06 -7.66 16.19
N GLN A 166 -24.20 -6.35 15.95
CA GLN A 166 -25.51 -5.75 15.64
C GLN A 166 -26.11 -6.35 14.35
N LEU A 167 -25.32 -6.40 13.27
CA LEU A 167 -25.76 -6.86 11.96
C LEU A 167 -26.05 -8.37 11.94
N TYR A 168 -25.27 -9.19 12.63
CA TYR A 168 -25.53 -10.63 12.82
C TYR A 168 -26.89 -10.88 13.50
N ASN A 169 -27.19 -10.14 14.57
CA ASN A 169 -28.49 -10.24 15.24
C ASN A 169 -29.66 -9.75 14.36
N GLN A 170 -29.44 -8.76 13.49
CA GLN A 170 -30.43 -8.32 12.50
C GLN A 170 -30.63 -9.37 11.38
N ARG A 171 -29.59 -10.09 10.97
CA ARG A 171 -29.68 -11.17 9.97
C ARG A 171 -30.60 -12.30 10.41
N ALA A 172 -30.61 -12.64 11.69
CA ALA A 172 -31.49 -13.67 12.26
C ALA A 172 -32.99 -13.37 12.11
N THR A 173 -33.38 -12.11 11.80
CA THR A 173 -34.78 -11.72 11.56
C THR A 173 -35.11 -11.42 10.09
N ARG A 174 -34.18 -11.64 9.14
CA ARG A 174 -34.42 -11.45 7.71
C ARG A 174 -35.48 -12.44 7.18
N PRO A 175 -36.49 -12.01 6.41
CA PRO A 175 -37.42 -12.91 5.72
C PRO A 175 -36.70 -13.82 4.72
N GLY A 176 -36.87 -15.14 4.88
CA GLY A 176 -36.24 -16.17 4.03
C GLY A 176 -36.92 -16.39 2.67
N ASN A 177 -37.52 -15.34 2.07
CA ASN A 177 -38.29 -15.40 0.82
C ASN A 177 -37.73 -14.50 -0.30
N GLY A 178 -36.52 -13.95 -0.11
CA GLY A 178 -35.78 -13.24 -1.15
C GLY A 178 -34.95 -14.15 -2.05
N PRO A 179 -34.22 -13.58 -3.03
CA PRO A 179 -33.20 -14.30 -3.79
C PRO A 179 -32.06 -14.78 -2.88
N VAL A 180 -31.32 -15.81 -3.29
CA VAL A 180 -30.09 -16.22 -2.61
C VAL A 180 -28.94 -15.34 -3.12
N VAL A 181 -28.36 -14.54 -2.23
CA VAL A 181 -27.31 -13.58 -2.61
C VAL A 181 -25.92 -14.18 -2.40
N ILE A 182 -25.17 -14.33 -3.49
CA ILE A 182 -23.73 -14.62 -3.48
C ILE A 182 -22.97 -13.30 -3.55
N GLY A 183 -22.04 -13.05 -2.63
CA GLY A 183 -21.32 -11.78 -2.51
C GLY A 183 -19.80 -11.91 -2.71
N TYR A 184 -19.20 -10.89 -3.33
CA TYR A 184 -17.75 -10.74 -3.45
C TYR A 184 -17.33 -9.28 -3.27
N GLY A 185 -16.45 -9.01 -2.29
CA GLY A 185 -15.71 -7.75 -2.20
C GLY A 185 -14.36 -7.92 -2.89
N SER A 186 -14.13 -7.27 -4.03
CA SER A 186 -12.85 -7.40 -4.74
C SER A 186 -11.70 -6.71 -4.00
N GLY A 187 -11.97 -5.54 -3.43
CA GLY A 187 -10.98 -4.68 -2.79
C GLY A 187 -10.35 -3.74 -3.82
N THR A 188 -9.10 -4.01 -4.21
CA THR A 188 -8.37 -3.24 -5.24
C THR A 188 -8.48 -3.90 -6.62
N ALA A 189 -8.23 -3.12 -7.68
CA ALA A 189 -8.40 -3.48 -9.09
C ALA A 189 -7.41 -4.54 -9.64
N THR A 190 -6.87 -5.40 -8.78
CA THR A 190 -5.80 -6.36 -9.07
C THR A 190 -6.26 -7.82 -8.92
N HIS A 191 -7.55 -8.03 -8.66
CA HIS A 191 -8.15 -9.29 -8.22
C HIS A 191 -8.96 -10.04 -9.30
N ASP A 192 -8.92 -9.62 -10.57
CA ASP A 192 -9.68 -10.28 -11.64
C ASP A 192 -9.32 -11.78 -11.76
N VAL A 193 -8.01 -12.09 -11.78
CA VAL A 193 -7.46 -13.47 -11.82
C VAL A 193 -7.78 -14.28 -10.55
N ASP A 194 -7.89 -13.61 -9.40
CA ASP A 194 -8.34 -14.24 -8.16
C ASP A 194 -9.84 -14.59 -8.26
N PHE A 195 -10.67 -13.70 -8.82
CA PHE A 195 -12.11 -13.95 -8.97
C PHE A 195 -12.43 -15.06 -9.99
N ASP A 196 -11.66 -15.15 -11.08
CA ASP A 196 -11.82 -16.15 -12.15
C ASP A 196 -11.87 -17.61 -11.65
N GLN A 197 -11.25 -17.91 -10.50
CA GLN A 197 -11.27 -19.26 -9.91
C GLN A 197 -12.69 -19.74 -9.57
N ALA A 198 -13.60 -18.83 -9.21
CA ALA A 198 -15.00 -19.13 -8.89
C ALA A 198 -15.94 -19.00 -10.10
N VAL A 199 -15.51 -18.32 -11.18
CA VAL A 199 -16.39 -17.92 -12.30
C VAL A 199 -17.08 -19.09 -13.01
N PRO A 200 -16.43 -20.24 -13.31
CA PRO A 200 -17.12 -21.38 -13.93
C PRO A 200 -18.28 -21.89 -13.08
N ALA A 201 -18.06 -22.04 -11.77
CA ALA A 201 -19.09 -22.47 -10.84
C ALA A 201 -20.21 -21.43 -10.66
N LEU A 202 -19.90 -20.12 -10.71
CA LEU A 202 -20.91 -19.06 -10.69
C LEU A 202 -21.78 -19.07 -11.95
N VAL A 203 -21.22 -19.32 -13.13
CA VAL A 203 -21.98 -19.42 -14.38
C VAL A 203 -22.94 -20.61 -14.33
N ASP A 204 -22.48 -21.78 -13.87
CA ASP A 204 -23.33 -22.95 -13.69
C ASP A 204 -24.45 -22.67 -12.67
N ILE A 205 -24.12 -22.13 -11.49
CA ILE A 205 -25.09 -21.83 -10.43
C ILE A 205 -26.13 -20.78 -10.87
N MET A 206 -25.72 -19.69 -11.52
CA MET A 206 -26.67 -18.68 -12.01
C MET A 206 -27.50 -19.15 -13.21
N THR A 207 -27.12 -20.26 -13.84
CA THR A 207 -27.90 -20.95 -14.88
C THR A 207 -28.89 -21.94 -14.28
N ASP A 208 -28.45 -22.78 -13.35
CA ASP A 208 -29.27 -23.78 -12.64
C ASP A 208 -30.35 -23.13 -11.73
N TYR A 209 -30.02 -22.01 -11.09
CA TYR A 209 -30.84 -21.35 -10.07
C TYR A 209 -31.20 -19.91 -10.47
N PRO A 210 -32.38 -19.68 -11.11
CA PRO A 210 -32.83 -18.36 -11.52
C PRO A 210 -32.95 -17.33 -10.38
N GLU A 211 -33.16 -17.80 -9.15
CA GLU A 211 -33.30 -17.04 -7.91
C GLU A 211 -31.97 -16.59 -7.28
N VAL A 212 -30.82 -16.95 -7.86
CA VAL A 212 -29.51 -16.49 -7.38
C VAL A 212 -29.17 -15.11 -7.95
N GLU A 213 -28.77 -14.18 -7.08
CA GLU A 213 -28.11 -12.92 -7.42
C GLU A 213 -26.62 -12.96 -7.05
N LEU A 214 -25.77 -12.30 -7.85
CA LEU A 214 -24.34 -12.12 -7.61
C LEU A 214 -24.05 -10.64 -7.35
N TRP A 215 -23.59 -10.30 -6.14
CA TRP A 215 -23.33 -8.94 -5.69
C TRP A 215 -21.82 -8.71 -5.59
N ILE A 216 -21.30 -7.78 -6.39
CA ILE A 216 -19.86 -7.47 -6.48
C ILE A 216 -19.60 -6.05 -6.00
N ALA A 217 -18.81 -5.89 -4.94
CA ALA A 217 -18.40 -4.59 -4.41
C ALA A 217 -16.93 -4.30 -4.77
N GLY A 218 -16.70 -3.14 -5.38
CA GLY A 218 -15.37 -2.68 -5.77
C GLY A 218 -15.02 -2.81 -7.26
N PRO A 219 -13.82 -2.35 -7.65
CA PRO A 219 -13.30 -2.47 -9.01
C PRO A 219 -13.05 -3.94 -9.38
N LEU A 220 -13.52 -4.33 -10.56
CA LEU A 220 -13.36 -5.66 -11.15
C LEU A 220 -13.66 -5.58 -12.65
N ALA A 221 -12.85 -6.20 -13.51
CA ALA A 221 -13.23 -6.48 -14.88
C ALA A 221 -14.21 -7.66 -14.86
N LEU A 222 -15.51 -7.41 -15.11
CA LEU A 222 -16.52 -8.47 -15.06
C LEU A 222 -16.32 -9.43 -16.26
N PRO A 223 -16.12 -10.74 -16.02
CA PRO A 223 -16.01 -11.73 -17.10
C PRO A 223 -17.25 -11.70 -18.02
N PRO A 224 -17.09 -11.74 -19.35
CA PRO A 224 -18.22 -11.67 -20.29
C PRO A 224 -19.27 -12.77 -20.10
N SER A 225 -18.89 -13.91 -19.54
CA SER A 225 -19.77 -15.04 -19.18
C SER A 225 -20.76 -14.72 -18.05
N LEU A 226 -20.50 -13.71 -17.22
CA LEU A 226 -21.43 -13.26 -16.18
C LEU A 226 -22.35 -12.13 -16.66
N SER A 227 -21.95 -11.38 -17.69
CA SER A 227 -22.75 -10.28 -18.27
C SER A 227 -24.11 -10.74 -18.83
N SER A 228 -24.22 -12.02 -19.24
CA SER A 228 -25.48 -12.62 -19.71
C SER A 228 -26.58 -12.73 -18.64
N PHE A 229 -26.24 -12.66 -17.35
CA PHE A 229 -27.24 -12.73 -16.26
C PHE A 229 -27.91 -11.38 -15.94
N GLY A 230 -27.48 -10.30 -16.60
CA GLY A 230 -28.15 -9.00 -16.58
C GLY A 230 -28.32 -8.43 -15.16
N THR A 231 -29.55 -8.08 -14.78
CA THR A 231 -29.87 -7.48 -13.48
C THR A 231 -29.58 -8.36 -12.27
N ARG A 232 -29.35 -9.68 -12.47
CA ARG A 232 -28.93 -10.59 -11.39
C ARG A 232 -27.45 -10.43 -11.00
N VAL A 233 -26.63 -9.74 -11.80
CA VAL A 233 -25.28 -9.32 -11.42
C VAL A 233 -25.30 -7.85 -11.02
N ARG A 234 -25.27 -7.61 -9.70
CA ARG A 234 -25.37 -6.27 -9.11
C ARG A 234 -23.99 -5.77 -8.70
N ARG A 235 -23.63 -4.58 -9.19
CA ARG A 235 -22.33 -3.97 -8.94
C ARG A 235 -22.45 -2.78 -8.02
N PHE A 236 -21.57 -2.73 -7.03
CA PHE A 236 -21.45 -1.66 -6.04
C PHE A 236 -20.05 -1.03 -6.17
N PRO A 237 -19.87 0.27 -5.86
CA PRO A 237 -18.56 0.90 -5.86
C PRO A 237 -17.65 0.29 -4.80
N LEU A 238 -16.39 0.74 -4.73
CA LEU A 238 -15.58 0.51 -3.53
C LEU A 238 -16.25 1.23 -2.35
N LEU A 239 -16.40 0.51 -1.23
CA LEU A 239 -17.06 0.99 -0.02
C LEU A 239 -16.05 1.15 1.13
N ASP A 240 -16.34 2.04 2.07
CA ASP A 240 -15.72 2.01 3.38
C ASP A 240 -16.16 0.75 4.16
N TRP A 241 -15.40 0.38 5.20
CA TRP A 241 -15.63 -0.89 5.90
C TRP A 241 -17.01 -0.98 6.58
N ARG A 242 -17.62 0.14 7.00
CA ARG A 242 -18.95 0.10 7.64
C ARG A 242 -20.03 -0.21 6.60
N ARG A 243 -20.01 0.50 5.47
CA ARG A 243 -20.93 0.22 4.34
C ARG A 243 -20.67 -1.14 3.70
N TRP A 244 -19.43 -1.61 3.70
CA TRP A 244 -19.11 -2.99 3.29
C TRP A 244 -19.76 -4.00 4.23
N PHE A 245 -19.66 -3.83 5.55
CA PHE A 245 -20.33 -4.72 6.52
C PHE A 245 -21.86 -4.64 6.40
N GLU A 246 -22.45 -3.46 6.19
CA GLU A 246 -23.89 -3.30 5.91
C GLU A 246 -24.35 -4.04 4.64
N LEU A 247 -23.51 -4.07 3.60
CA LEU A 247 -23.77 -4.79 2.35
C LEU A 247 -23.58 -6.30 2.51
N LEU A 248 -22.46 -6.72 3.12
CA LEU A 248 -22.13 -8.12 3.40
C LEU A 248 -23.14 -8.75 4.37
N ALA A 249 -23.75 -7.96 5.25
CA ALA A 249 -24.85 -8.40 6.11
C ALA A 249 -26.14 -8.74 5.33
N GLN A 250 -26.25 -8.37 4.05
CA GLN A 250 -27.35 -8.75 3.17
C GLN A 250 -27.01 -9.94 2.25
N VAL A 251 -25.74 -10.39 2.23
CA VAL A 251 -25.24 -11.54 1.48
C VAL A 251 -25.55 -12.85 2.22
N ASP A 252 -25.82 -13.93 1.49
CA ASP A 252 -26.13 -15.25 2.06
C ASP A 252 -24.98 -16.25 1.89
N ILE A 253 -24.10 -16.03 0.90
CA ILE A 253 -22.88 -16.82 0.64
C ILE A 253 -21.75 -15.85 0.25
N ASN A 254 -20.63 -15.88 0.95
CA ASN A 254 -19.45 -15.06 0.63
C ASN A 254 -18.44 -15.83 -0.23
N LEU A 255 -17.76 -15.13 -1.14
CA LEU A 255 -16.69 -15.65 -1.98
C LEU A 255 -15.33 -15.12 -1.51
N ALA A 256 -14.38 -16.02 -1.27
CA ALA A 256 -12.99 -15.68 -1.01
C ALA A 256 -12.00 -16.44 -1.93
N PRO A 257 -12.13 -16.31 -3.27
CA PRO A 257 -11.23 -16.96 -4.20
C PRO A 257 -9.87 -16.23 -4.27
N LEU A 258 -8.84 -17.02 -4.55
CA LEU A 258 -7.45 -16.63 -4.75
C LEU A 258 -6.76 -17.60 -5.73
N GLU A 259 -5.85 -17.11 -6.57
CA GLU A 259 -5.09 -17.91 -7.54
C GLU A 259 -4.25 -19.02 -6.88
N PRO A 260 -4.53 -20.32 -7.14
CA PRO A 260 -3.74 -21.43 -6.61
C PRO A 260 -2.28 -21.41 -7.08
N GLY A 261 -1.36 -21.79 -6.20
CA GLY A 261 0.08 -21.85 -6.52
C GLY A 261 0.81 -20.50 -6.62
N ASN A 262 0.09 -19.37 -6.75
CA ASN A 262 0.70 -18.04 -6.73
C ASN A 262 1.24 -17.71 -5.33
N VAL A 263 2.56 -17.52 -5.21
CA VAL A 263 3.22 -17.27 -3.91
C VAL A 263 2.75 -15.96 -3.24
N PHE A 264 2.33 -14.96 -4.00
CA PHE A 264 1.75 -13.74 -3.46
C PHE A 264 0.38 -14.03 -2.83
N CYS A 265 -0.46 -14.84 -3.48
CA CYS A 265 -1.76 -15.23 -2.96
C CYS A 265 -1.67 -16.19 -1.76
N ARG A 266 -0.69 -17.10 -1.74
CA ARG A 266 -0.33 -17.91 -0.55
C ARG A 266 0.16 -17.05 0.63
N ALA A 267 0.67 -15.86 0.37
CA ALA A 267 1.18 -14.94 1.38
C ALA A 267 0.13 -13.94 1.91
N LYS A 268 -1.04 -13.79 1.24
CA LYS A 268 -2.16 -12.95 1.69
C LYS A 268 -2.70 -13.40 3.05
N SER A 269 -3.63 -12.61 3.60
CA SER A 269 -4.37 -12.92 4.84
C SER A 269 -5.85 -13.20 4.59
N GLU A 270 -6.47 -13.85 5.57
CA GLU A 270 -7.82 -14.40 5.54
C GLU A 270 -8.97 -13.38 5.73
N ILE A 271 -8.73 -12.06 5.58
CA ILE A 271 -9.71 -10.99 5.89
C ILE A 271 -11.09 -11.25 5.26
N LYS A 272 -11.14 -11.66 3.98
CA LYS A 272 -12.39 -11.96 3.27
C LYS A 272 -13.25 -13.03 3.94
N PHE A 273 -12.64 -13.99 4.64
CA PHE A 273 -13.35 -14.95 5.48
C PHE A 273 -13.75 -14.31 6.81
N VAL A 274 -12.83 -13.63 7.50
CA VAL A 274 -13.05 -13.08 8.85
C VAL A 274 -14.19 -12.04 8.91
N GLU A 275 -14.30 -11.16 7.91
CA GLU A 275 -15.39 -10.18 7.80
C GLU A 275 -16.77 -10.84 7.63
N ALA A 276 -16.85 -11.84 6.73
CA ALA A 276 -18.06 -12.60 6.47
C ALA A 276 -18.46 -13.48 7.66
N ALA A 277 -17.47 -14.13 8.27
CA ALA A 277 -17.62 -14.97 9.45
C ALA A 277 -18.20 -14.17 10.63
N ALA A 278 -17.68 -12.97 10.91
CA ALA A 278 -18.20 -12.09 11.97
C ALA A 278 -19.68 -11.71 11.79
N LEU A 279 -20.18 -11.74 10.55
CA LEU A 279 -21.58 -11.48 10.19
C LEU A 279 -22.43 -12.76 10.07
N GLY A 280 -21.86 -13.94 10.34
CA GLY A 280 -22.54 -15.21 10.13
C GLY A 280 -22.90 -15.47 8.66
N VAL A 281 -21.98 -15.12 7.74
CA VAL A 281 -22.07 -15.41 6.31
C VAL A 281 -21.12 -16.58 6.00
N PRO A 282 -21.61 -17.76 5.59
CA PRO A 282 -20.74 -18.86 5.19
C PRO A 282 -19.89 -18.48 3.97
N THR A 283 -18.61 -18.82 4.00
CA THR A 283 -17.66 -18.49 2.92
C THR A 283 -17.26 -19.74 2.13
N VAL A 284 -17.23 -19.64 0.80
CA VAL A 284 -16.49 -20.56 -0.07
C VAL A 284 -15.20 -19.87 -0.50
N ALA A 285 -14.05 -20.50 -0.24
CA ALA A 285 -12.72 -19.94 -0.46
C ALA A 285 -11.86 -20.90 -1.28
N SER A 286 -10.77 -20.39 -1.88
CA SER A 286 -9.76 -21.28 -2.49
C SER A 286 -9.11 -22.16 -1.42
N ALA A 287 -8.82 -23.43 -1.75
CA ALA A 287 -7.93 -24.26 -0.94
C ALA A 287 -6.48 -23.77 -1.13
N ILE A 288 -6.04 -22.89 -0.23
CA ILE A 288 -4.74 -22.22 -0.23
C ILE A 288 -4.39 -21.73 1.18
N ASP A 289 -3.09 -21.59 1.48
CA ASP A 289 -2.51 -21.36 2.81
C ASP A 289 -3.33 -20.47 3.78
N PRO A 290 -3.74 -19.22 3.46
CA PRO A 290 -4.48 -18.38 4.40
C PRO A 290 -5.81 -18.98 4.84
N PHE A 291 -6.54 -19.65 3.94
CA PHE A 291 -7.87 -20.20 4.23
C PHE A 291 -7.79 -21.59 4.85
N GLU A 292 -6.86 -22.44 4.41
CA GLU A 292 -6.58 -23.75 5.04
C GLU A 292 -6.16 -23.63 6.52
N GLN A 293 -5.61 -22.48 6.91
CA GLN A 293 -5.25 -22.17 8.30
C GLN A 293 -6.37 -21.44 9.07
N ALA A 294 -7.28 -20.77 8.38
CA ALA A 294 -8.35 -19.97 8.99
C ALA A 294 -9.64 -20.77 9.19
N MET A 295 -9.93 -21.72 8.30
CA MET A 295 -11.20 -22.41 8.16
C MET A 295 -11.04 -23.94 8.34
N THR A 296 -12.13 -24.62 8.66
CA THR A 296 -12.28 -26.07 8.65
C THR A 296 -13.34 -26.44 7.62
N ASP A 297 -12.96 -27.15 6.55
CA ASP A 297 -13.85 -27.48 5.44
C ASP A 297 -15.10 -28.23 5.90
N GLY A 298 -16.26 -27.78 5.43
CA GLY A 298 -17.56 -28.32 5.80
C GLY A 298 -18.03 -28.02 7.23
N VAL A 299 -17.29 -27.21 8.00
CA VAL A 299 -17.64 -26.84 9.38
C VAL A 299 -17.90 -25.33 9.52
N ASP A 300 -16.95 -24.47 9.16
CA ASP A 300 -17.10 -23.00 9.21
C ASP A 300 -16.94 -22.31 7.84
N GLY A 301 -16.77 -23.10 6.79
CA GLY A 301 -16.87 -22.68 5.40
C GLY A 301 -16.61 -23.86 4.47
N PHE A 302 -16.28 -23.57 3.21
CA PHE A 302 -15.82 -24.58 2.25
C PHE A 302 -14.51 -24.16 1.58
N LEU A 303 -13.61 -25.12 1.39
CA LEU A 303 -12.31 -24.96 0.73
C LEU A 303 -12.33 -25.67 -0.63
N ALA A 304 -12.28 -24.88 -1.71
CA ALA A 304 -12.37 -25.36 -3.08
C ALA A 304 -11.00 -25.30 -3.78
N GLY A 305 -10.41 -26.47 -4.04
CA GLY A 305 -9.14 -26.58 -4.78
C GLY A 305 -9.28 -26.57 -6.30
N ASP A 306 -10.48 -26.85 -6.82
CA ASP A 306 -10.78 -26.89 -8.25
C ASP A 306 -12.24 -26.46 -8.54
N ALA A 307 -12.57 -26.27 -9.83
CA ALA A 307 -13.90 -25.85 -10.26
C ALA A 307 -15.03 -26.83 -9.86
N PRO A 308 -14.86 -28.17 -9.93
CA PRO A 308 -15.80 -29.11 -9.32
C PRO A 308 -16.08 -28.88 -7.83
N ALA A 309 -15.06 -28.59 -7.03
CA ALA A 309 -15.21 -28.28 -5.61
C ALA A 309 -15.94 -26.95 -5.38
N TRP A 310 -15.62 -25.89 -6.15
CA TRP A 310 -16.36 -24.62 -6.12
C TRP A 310 -17.85 -24.84 -6.42
N LEU A 311 -18.16 -25.59 -7.47
CA LEU A 311 -19.53 -25.90 -7.86
C LEU A 311 -20.27 -26.74 -6.80
N ALA A 312 -19.61 -27.74 -6.21
CA ALA A 312 -20.19 -28.58 -5.17
C ALA A 312 -20.49 -27.78 -3.89
N ALA A 313 -19.57 -26.91 -3.46
CA ALA A 313 -19.74 -26.05 -2.28
C ALA A 313 -20.86 -25.02 -2.49
N LEU A 314 -20.85 -24.30 -3.62
CA LEU A 314 -21.88 -23.31 -3.93
C LEU A 314 -23.25 -23.97 -4.11
N ARG A 315 -23.35 -25.12 -4.80
CA ARG A 315 -24.62 -25.83 -4.99
C ARG A 315 -25.23 -26.27 -3.65
N ARG A 316 -24.41 -26.84 -2.74
CA ARG A 316 -24.85 -27.19 -1.38
C ARG A 316 -25.38 -25.97 -0.62
N LEU A 317 -24.62 -24.88 -0.59
CA LEU A 317 -25.02 -23.67 0.12
C LEU A 317 -26.25 -23.00 -0.50
N VAL A 318 -26.43 -23.00 -1.83
CA VAL A 318 -27.64 -22.43 -2.48
C VAL A 318 -28.89 -23.25 -2.12
N GLN A 319 -28.80 -24.58 -2.20
CA GLN A 319 -29.95 -25.47 -1.98
C GLN A 319 -30.38 -25.59 -0.51
N ASP A 320 -29.45 -25.54 0.44
CA ASP A 320 -29.72 -25.86 1.85
C ASP A 320 -29.58 -24.62 2.76
N ALA A 321 -30.71 -23.98 3.05
CA ALA A 321 -30.76 -22.81 3.93
C ALA A 321 -30.43 -23.11 5.41
N PRO A 322 -30.90 -24.22 6.02
CA PRO A 322 -30.39 -24.69 7.31
C PRO A 322 -28.86 -24.85 7.34
N LEU A 323 -28.25 -25.45 6.32
CA LEU A 323 -26.79 -25.57 6.22
C LEU A 323 -26.11 -24.20 6.13
N ARG A 324 -26.66 -23.22 5.39
CA ARG A 324 -26.13 -21.84 5.39
C ARG A 324 -26.10 -21.25 6.80
N GLN A 325 -27.14 -21.49 7.60
CA GLN A 325 -27.25 -21.01 8.98
C GLN A 325 -26.29 -21.74 9.93
N GLU A 326 -26.13 -23.05 9.80
CA GLU A 326 -25.21 -23.86 10.60
C GLU A 326 -23.74 -23.45 10.37
N ILE A 327 -23.30 -23.44 9.11
CA ILE A 327 -21.94 -23.06 8.72
C ILE A 327 -21.68 -21.58 9.04
N GLY A 328 -22.65 -20.70 8.80
CA GLY A 328 -22.56 -19.27 9.16
C GLY A 328 -22.39 -19.06 10.67
N ALA A 329 -23.16 -19.75 11.50
CA ALA A 329 -23.03 -19.67 12.96
C ALA A 329 -21.72 -20.30 13.47
N ALA A 330 -21.17 -21.31 12.79
CA ALA A 330 -19.85 -21.86 13.08
C ALA A 330 -18.73 -20.86 12.74
N ALA A 331 -18.79 -20.24 11.56
CA ALA A 331 -17.90 -19.15 11.15
C ALA A 331 -17.90 -18.01 12.17
N GLN A 332 -19.08 -17.60 12.65
CA GLN A 332 -19.21 -16.54 13.65
C GLN A 332 -18.50 -16.89 14.98
N ARG A 333 -18.61 -18.14 15.44
CA ARG A 333 -17.84 -18.62 16.61
C ARG A 333 -16.33 -18.67 16.34
N THR A 334 -15.91 -19.08 15.13
CA THR A 334 -14.50 -19.02 14.71
C THR A 334 -13.97 -17.57 14.70
N ALA A 335 -14.78 -16.61 14.24
CA ALA A 335 -14.46 -15.18 14.24
C ALA A 335 -14.33 -14.60 15.66
N GLU A 336 -15.28 -14.86 16.55
CA GLU A 336 -15.22 -14.43 17.95
C GLU A 336 -14.01 -15.03 18.69
N ALA A 337 -13.85 -16.36 18.64
CA ALA A 337 -12.85 -17.08 19.42
C ALA A 337 -11.42 -16.80 18.99
N ARG A 338 -11.19 -16.51 17.69
CA ARG A 338 -9.86 -16.27 17.15
C ARG A 338 -9.55 -14.80 16.87
N TYR A 339 -10.49 -14.03 16.31
CA TYR A 339 -10.22 -12.73 15.67
C TYR A 339 -10.78 -11.50 16.41
N SER A 340 -11.49 -11.70 17.53
CA SER A 340 -11.96 -10.61 18.40
C SER A 340 -10.82 -9.76 18.99
N PRO A 341 -11.09 -8.50 19.43
CA PRO A 341 -10.08 -7.65 20.07
C PRO A 341 -9.39 -8.34 21.25
N ALA A 342 -10.14 -9.04 22.10
CA ALA A 342 -9.63 -9.75 23.27
C ALA A 342 -8.73 -10.95 22.89
N ALA A 343 -9.12 -11.75 21.89
CA ALA A 343 -8.32 -12.88 21.43
C ALA A 343 -7.00 -12.43 20.79
N ARG A 344 -7.05 -11.36 19.97
CA ARG A 344 -5.87 -10.82 19.30
C ARG A 344 -4.93 -10.10 20.28
N ALA A 345 -5.47 -9.31 21.21
CA ALA A 345 -4.67 -8.70 22.28
C ALA A 345 -3.99 -9.74 23.18
N GLY A 346 -4.64 -10.88 23.44
CA GLY A 346 -4.04 -12.02 24.14
C GLY A 346 -2.83 -12.61 23.41
N ASP A 347 -2.97 -12.88 22.10
CA ASP A 347 -1.86 -13.33 21.25
C ASP A 347 -0.72 -12.30 21.19
N LEU A 348 -1.04 -11.01 21.03
CA LEU A 348 -0.05 -9.93 21.00
C LEU A 348 0.70 -9.81 22.33
N ALA A 349 0.00 -9.91 23.47
CA ALA A 349 0.62 -9.92 24.79
C ALA A 349 1.56 -11.12 25.00
N ALA A 350 1.25 -12.28 24.42
CA ALA A 350 2.13 -13.45 24.42
C ALA A 350 3.35 -13.32 23.47
N LEU A 351 3.21 -12.57 22.36
CA LEU A 351 4.30 -12.26 21.44
C LEU A 351 5.23 -11.14 21.94
N LEU A 352 4.71 -10.15 22.67
CA LEU A 352 5.45 -8.94 23.03
C LEU A 352 6.79 -9.19 23.77
N PRO A 353 6.91 -10.11 24.74
CA PRO A 353 8.20 -10.43 25.36
C PRO A 353 9.25 -10.95 24.37
N ARG A 354 8.82 -11.56 23.25
CA ARG A 354 9.71 -12.09 22.19
C ARG A 354 10.10 -11.00 21.19
N LEU A 355 9.21 -10.04 20.93
CA LEU A 355 9.46 -8.85 20.11
C LEU A 355 10.43 -7.87 20.81
N LEU A 356 10.29 -7.71 22.12
CA LEU A 356 11.10 -6.80 22.93
C LEU A 356 12.39 -7.42 23.49
N ALA A 357 12.58 -8.74 23.37
CA ALA A 357 13.82 -9.39 23.77
C ALA A 357 15.02 -8.82 22.98
N PRO A 358 16.13 -8.46 23.64
CA PRO A 358 17.33 -8.01 22.95
C PRO A 358 17.86 -9.11 22.01
N PRO A 359 18.52 -8.76 20.89
CA PRO A 359 19.05 -9.75 19.96
C PRO A 359 20.03 -10.67 20.68
N ALA A 360 19.88 -11.97 20.50
CA ALA A 360 20.80 -12.94 21.06
C ALA A 360 22.22 -12.67 20.54
N PRO A 361 23.27 -12.70 21.39
CA PRO A 361 24.62 -12.40 20.96
C PRO A 361 25.06 -13.41 19.89
N THR A 362 25.29 -12.90 18.68
CA THR A 362 25.71 -13.70 17.52
C THR A 362 27.11 -14.26 17.75
N ALA A 363 27.18 -15.54 18.14
CA ALA A 363 28.45 -16.22 18.32
C ALA A 363 29.25 -16.21 17.01
N PRO A 364 30.49 -15.68 16.99
CA PRO A 364 31.25 -15.56 15.76
C PRO A 364 31.71 -16.93 15.26
N GLY A 365 31.01 -17.45 14.25
CA GLY A 365 31.44 -18.61 13.48
C GLY A 365 30.99 -19.98 14.00
N MET A 366 29.68 -20.24 14.09
CA MET A 366 29.18 -21.62 14.06
C MET A 366 27.87 -21.75 13.26
N ALA A 367 28.00 -22.13 11.98
CA ALA A 367 26.87 -22.55 11.17
C ALA A 367 26.47 -23.99 11.55
N THR A 368 25.60 -24.13 12.54
CA THR A 368 25.09 -25.44 12.98
C THR A 368 23.85 -25.84 12.17
N ALA A 369 24.06 -26.73 11.20
CA ALA A 369 22.98 -27.54 10.63
C ALA A 369 22.56 -28.68 11.60
N GLN A 370 21.46 -29.35 11.27
CA GLN A 370 20.77 -30.41 12.03
C GLN A 370 19.86 -29.88 13.17
N GLN A 371 18.70 -30.50 13.45
CA GLN A 371 18.22 -31.83 13.01
C GLN A 371 16.96 -31.79 12.13
N ASN A 372 16.87 -32.71 11.16
CA ASN A 372 15.68 -32.98 10.36
C ASN A 372 14.88 -34.15 10.94
N GLY A 373 13.54 -34.07 10.85
CA GLY A 373 12.66 -35.24 10.70
C GLY A 373 12.31 -35.43 9.21
N SER A 374 12.86 -36.45 8.57
CA SER A 374 12.69 -36.81 7.14
C SER A 374 11.61 -37.91 6.96
N PRO A 375 11.23 -38.44 5.76
CA PRO A 375 11.81 -38.34 4.39
C PRO A 375 10.78 -37.91 3.30
N VAL A 376 11.03 -37.86 1.97
CA VAL A 376 11.45 -38.87 0.95
C VAL A 376 12.03 -38.13 -0.29
N ILE A 377 13.33 -38.25 -0.64
CA ILE A 377 13.95 -39.12 -1.70
C ILE A 377 13.35 -38.90 -3.12
N SER A 378 14.05 -38.62 -4.24
CA SER A 378 15.45 -38.22 -4.63
C SER A 378 15.39 -37.70 -6.12
N ARG A 379 16.38 -37.55 -7.02
CA ARG A 379 17.84 -37.87 -7.22
C ARG A 379 18.32 -37.00 -8.42
N ALA A 380 19.26 -36.05 -8.33
CA ALA A 380 20.73 -36.15 -8.38
C ALA A 380 21.40 -36.44 -9.76
N ALA A 381 22.06 -35.41 -10.36
CA ALA A 381 23.17 -35.43 -11.36
C ALA A 381 23.49 -33.99 -11.85
N THR A 382 24.68 -33.57 -12.36
CA THR A 382 26.06 -33.59 -11.82
C THR A 382 27.01 -32.72 -12.69
N HIS A 383 27.93 -31.95 -12.07
CA HIS A 383 29.07 -31.22 -12.70
C HIS A 383 28.71 -30.06 -13.67
N SER A 384 29.61 -29.13 -14.03
CA SER A 384 31.06 -28.97 -13.77
C SER A 384 31.48 -27.51 -13.47
N ASN A 385 32.70 -27.30 -12.97
CA ASN A 385 33.33 -25.98 -12.80
C ASN A 385 33.66 -25.34 -14.17
N ASP A 386 33.82 -24.00 -14.17
CA ASP A 386 35.01 -23.39 -14.79
C ASP A 386 35.38 -22.06 -14.08
N THR A 387 36.54 -21.46 -14.37
CA THR A 387 37.07 -20.32 -13.57
C THR A 387 37.98 -19.36 -14.37
N MET A 388 37.59 -18.09 -14.55
CA MET A 388 38.49 -17.02 -15.03
C MET A 388 38.27 -15.64 -14.37
N GLN A 389 39.28 -15.24 -13.58
CA GLN A 389 39.95 -13.93 -13.53
C GLN A 389 39.17 -12.63 -13.85
N SER A 390 38.80 -11.93 -12.78
CA SER A 390 39.13 -10.52 -12.49
C SER A 390 39.43 -9.53 -13.64
N GLN A 391 38.65 -8.45 -13.69
CA GLN A 391 39.17 -7.10 -13.92
C GLN A 391 38.66 -6.16 -12.80
N GLU A 392 39.33 -5.02 -12.62
CA GLU A 392 39.28 -4.22 -11.39
C GLU A 392 38.02 -3.36 -11.26
N THR A 393 37.63 -3.02 -10.02
CA THR A 393 36.59 -2.01 -9.74
C THR A 393 37.02 -1.16 -8.56
N VAL A 394 36.90 0.17 -8.72
CA VAL A 394 37.57 1.15 -7.86
C VAL A 394 36.95 1.23 -6.45
N SER A 395 37.80 1.30 -5.43
CA SER A 395 37.38 1.38 -4.02
C SER A 395 36.59 2.66 -3.70
N ALA A 396 35.45 2.49 -3.03
CA ALA A 396 34.58 3.59 -2.58
C ALA A 396 35.24 4.52 -1.53
N VAL A 397 36.33 4.10 -0.89
CA VAL A 397 37.07 4.91 0.10
C VAL A 397 37.57 6.22 -0.55
N GLY A 398 38.13 6.13 -1.76
CA GLY A 398 38.64 7.28 -2.51
C GLY A 398 37.58 8.23 -3.09
N LEU A 399 36.29 8.00 -2.77
CA LEU A 399 35.18 8.90 -3.06
C LEU A 399 34.74 9.66 -1.80
N LEU A 400 34.71 9.02 -0.64
CA LEU A 400 34.31 9.62 0.64
C LEU A 400 35.31 10.69 1.12
N GLU A 401 36.62 10.43 0.99
CA GLU A 401 37.68 11.40 1.34
C GLU A 401 37.62 12.70 0.52
N ARG A 402 36.87 12.74 -0.60
CA ARG A 402 36.69 13.95 -1.42
C ARG A 402 35.49 14.81 -1.02
N ILE A 403 34.61 14.27 -0.15
CA ILE A 403 33.36 14.93 0.25
C ILE A 403 33.54 15.60 1.62
N SER A 404 34.36 15.05 2.50
CA SER A 404 34.55 15.54 3.88
C SER A 404 35.32 16.87 4.01
N ASP A 405 36.10 17.28 2.99
CA ASP A 405 36.95 18.49 3.02
C ASP A 405 36.29 19.74 2.39
N HIS A 406 34.99 19.73 2.13
CA HIS A 406 34.25 20.93 1.75
C HIS A 406 33.90 21.81 2.97
N ALA A 407 34.94 22.45 3.52
CA ALA A 407 34.79 23.84 3.97
C ALA A 407 34.27 24.69 2.78
N PRO A 408 33.51 25.79 2.99
CA PRO A 408 32.78 26.49 1.94
C PRO A 408 33.70 26.90 0.78
N SER A 409 33.61 26.12 -0.29
CA SER A 409 34.40 26.19 -1.52
C SER A 409 33.49 26.73 -2.63
N ALA A 410 34.06 27.36 -3.64
CA ALA A 410 33.35 28.30 -4.54
C ALA A 410 32.30 27.64 -5.47
N ALA A 411 31.17 27.22 -4.88
CA ALA A 411 30.00 26.67 -5.56
C ALA A 411 28.67 26.99 -4.84
N ASP A 412 28.68 27.40 -3.55
CA ASP A 412 27.50 27.85 -2.78
C ASP A 412 26.96 29.22 -3.25
N THR A 413 26.65 29.33 -4.55
CA THR A 413 26.06 30.53 -5.15
C THR A 413 24.54 30.41 -5.17
N PRO A 414 23.79 31.38 -4.61
CA PRO A 414 22.34 31.46 -4.73
C PRO A 414 21.85 31.43 -6.19
N LEU A 415 21.41 30.24 -6.65
CA LEU A 415 20.85 30.05 -7.98
C LEU A 415 19.62 30.94 -8.18
N THR A 416 19.48 31.52 -9.37
CA THR A 416 18.24 32.15 -9.84
C THR A 416 17.45 31.12 -10.64
N ILE A 417 16.18 30.90 -10.27
CA ILE A 417 15.35 29.83 -10.84
C ILE A 417 14.00 30.42 -11.28
N ASN A 418 13.72 30.33 -12.58
CA ASN A 418 12.42 30.73 -13.13
C ASN A 418 11.43 29.55 -13.07
N TRP A 419 10.19 29.82 -12.71
CA TRP A 419 9.08 28.87 -12.65
C TRP A 419 7.95 29.38 -13.55
N LEU A 420 7.62 28.63 -14.62
CA LEU A 420 6.46 28.91 -15.48
C LEU A 420 5.28 28.08 -14.99
N VAL A 421 4.30 28.75 -14.38
CA VAL A 421 3.17 28.11 -13.71
C VAL A 421 1.87 28.53 -14.40
N HIS A 422 0.98 27.57 -14.63
CA HIS A 422 -0.37 27.85 -15.14
C HIS A 422 -1.19 28.67 -14.12
N GLU A 423 -2.32 29.24 -14.52
CA GLU A 423 -3.19 30.00 -13.61
C GLU A 423 -3.69 29.11 -12.45
N PRO A 424 -3.30 29.39 -11.19
CA PRO A 424 -3.59 28.49 -10.08
C PRO A 424 -4.99 28.75 -9.52
N PHE A 425 -5.66 27.67 -9.11
CA PHE A 425 -7.00 27.69 -8.52
C PHE A 425 -7.04 27.00 -7.15
N PRO A 426 -7.91 27.43 -6.20
CA PRO A 426 -7.86 26.96 -4.81
C PRO A 426 -8.22 25.48 -4.70
N GLY A 427 -7.55 24.76 -3.81
CA GLY A 427 -7.73 23.31 -3.62
C GLY A 427 -7.00 22.43 -4.64
N SER A 428 -6.24 23.02 -5.58
CA SER A 428 -5.45 22.26 -6.55
C SER A 428 -4.17 21.67 -5.92
N GLY A 429 -4.16 20.35 -5.70
CA GLY A 429 -3.02 19.63 -5.12
C GLY A 429 -1.70 19.81 -5.89
N GLY A 430 -1.75 19.80 -7.23
CA GLY A 430 -0.56 20.03 -8.07
C GLY A 430 0.03 21.44 -7.92
N HIS A 431 -0.81 22.46 -7.73
CA HIS A 431 -0.32 23.82 -7.43
C HIS A 431 0.23 23.91 -5.99
N THR A 432 -0.39 23.23 -5.02
CA THR A 432 0.16 23.08 -3.66
C THR A 432 1.54 22.42 -3.66
N GLY A 433 1.78 21.43 -4.53
CA GLY A 433 3.10 20.82 -4.73
C GLY A 433 4.12 21.82 -5.28
N ILE A 434 3.78 22.50 -6.38
CA ILE A 434 4.62 23.53 -7.01
C ILE A 434 5.04 24.62 -6.02
N PHE A 435 4.09 25.23 -5.30
CA PHE A 435 4.40 26.34 -4.38
C PHE A 435 5.21 25.88 -3.16
N ARG A 436 5.06 24.64 -2.69
CA ARG A 436 5.92 24.07 -1.65
C ARG A 436 7.36 23.85 -2.12
N MET A 437 7.56 23.37 -3.34
CA MET A 437 8.92 23.26 -3.92
C MET A 437 9.59 24.62 -4.07
N ILE A 438 8.83 25.64 -4.51
CA ILE A 438 9.30 27.03 -4.60
C ILE A 438 9.68 27.58 -3.22
N GLN A 439 8.85 27.36 -2.20
CA GLN A 439 9.12 27.77 -0.82
C GLN A 439 10.41 27.14 -0.28
N HIS A 440 10.61 25.84 -0.46
CA HIS A 440 11.84 25.20 0.02
C HIS A 440 13.09 25.74 -0.70
N LEU A 441 13.02 26.00 -2.01
CA LEU A 441 14.16 26.58 -2.73
C LEU A 441 14.52 27.99 -2.23
N THR A 442 13.55 28.83 -1.85
CA THR A 442 13.82 30.15 -1.25
C THR A 442 14.30 30.05 0.20
N GLU A 443 13.81 29.08 0.98
CA GLU A 443 14.33 28.74 2.31
C GLU A 443 15.79 28.25 2.27
N PHE A 444 16.18 27.49 1.23
CA PHE A 444 17.57 27.14 0.91
C PHE A 444 18.39 28.31 0.31
N GLY A 445 17.80 29.51 0.24
CA GLY A 445 18.49 30.74 -0.19
C GLY A 445 18.54 30.97 -1.70
N HIS A 446 17.88 30.15 -2.53
CA HIS A 446 17.79 30.37 -3.97
C HIS A 446 16.74 31.43 -4.33
N ARG A 447 16.97 32.15 -5.43
CA ARG A 447 16.11 33.24 -5.87
C ARG A 447 15.08 32.74 -6.89
N CYS A 448 13.91 32.32 -6.41
CA CYS A 448 12.82 31.89 -7.26
C CYS A 448 12.03 33.08 -7.86
N HIS A 449 11.87 33.06 -9.19
CA HIS A 449 11.03 33.95 -9.98
C HIS A 449 9.82 33.16 -10.51
N VAL A 450 8.60 33.54 -10.14
CA VAL A 450 7.38 32.78 -10.48
C VAL A 450 6.55 33.56 -11.49
N HIS A 451 6.46 33.04 -12.71
CA HIS A 451 5.70 33.64 -13.81
C HIS A 451 4.38 32.89 -13.97
N ILE A 452 3.26 33.53 -13.58
CA ILE A 452 1.92 32.96 -13.74
C ILE A 452 1.39 33.26 -15.14
N LEU A 453 1.06 32.22 -15.90
CA LEU A 453 0.39 32.31 -17.20
C LEU A 453 -1.13 32.43 -16.97
N PRO A 454 -1.76 33.62 -17.16
CA PRO A 454 -3.18 33.81 -16.88
C PRO A 454 -4.06 33.20 -17.96
N VAL A 455 -5.24 32.68 -17.58
CA VAL A 455 -6.13 31.94 -18.50
C VAL A 455 -7.60 32.34 -18.35
N HIS A 456 -8.11 32.45 -17.12
CA HIS A 456 -9.51 32.81 -16.86
C HIS A 456 -9.63 34.19 -16.18
N PHE A 457 -8.89 34.44 -15.10
CA PHE A 457 -9.16 35.60 -14.22
C PHE A 457 -7.94 36.43 -13.79
N MET A 458 -6.71 35.92 -13.91
CA MET A 458 -5.49 36.65 -13.51
C MET A 458 -4.96 37.62 -14.59
N HIS A 459 -5.61 37.70 -15.75
CA HIS A 459 -5.23 38.60 -16.86
C HIS A 459 -4.96 40.04 -16.43
N THR A 460 -5.73 40.56 -15.47
CA THR A 460 -5.63 41.93 -14.95
C THR A 460 -4.90 42.05 -13.61
N TYR A 461 -4.34 40.96 -13.08
CA TYR A 461 -3.68 40.97 -11.77
C TYR A 461 -2.29 41.59 -11.86
N THR A 462 -1.96 42.44 -10.89
CA THR A 462 -0.60 42.95 -10.67
C THR A 462 0.24 41.90 -9.92
N PRO A 463 1.58 41.93 -10.00
CA PRO A 463 2.46 41.05 -9.23
C PRO A 463 2.11 40.92 -7.74
N ALA A 464 1.84 42.05 -7.07
CA ALA A 464 1.43 42.06 -5.65
C ALA A 464 0.05 41.41 -5.42
N ARG A 465 -0.88 41.48 -6.38
CA ARG A 465 -2.18 40.81 -6.30
C ARG A 465 -2.07 39.30 -6.59
N ILE A 466 -1.15 38.90 -7.47
CA ILE A 466 -0.78 37.49 -7.67
C ILE A 466 -0.22 36.94 -6.36
N GLN A 467 0.80 37.58 -5.80
CA GLN A 467 1.40 37.17 -4.52
C GLN A 467 0.33 37.03 -3.42
N ALA A 468 -0.48 38.06 -3.17
CA ALA A 468 -1.52 38.02 -2.14
C ALA A 468 -2.54 36.88 -2.36
N TYR A 469 -2.80 36.49 -3.61
CA TYR A 469 -3.65 35.35 -3.93
C TYR A 469 -2.98 34.00 -3.62
N ILE A 470 -1.67 33.85 -3.90
CA ILE A 470 -0.93 32.63 -3.54
C ILE A 470 -0.77 32.50 -2.02
N ASP A 471 -0.39 33.60 -1.36
CA ASP A 471 -0.22 33.67 0.10
C ASP A 471 -1.56 33.37 0.83
N GLN A 472 -2.71 33.73 0.23
CA GLN A 472 -4.05 33.45 0.77
C GLN A 472 -4.56 32.02 0.51
N HIS A 473 -4.30 31.45 -0.67
CA HIS A 473 -4.92 30.19 -1.11
C HIS A 473 -3.98 28.97 -1.09
N PHE A 474 -2.68 29.17 -0.89
CA PHE A 474 -1.67 28.11 -0.84
C PHE A 474 -0.72 28.30 0.36
N MET A 475 0.33 29.12 0.21
CA MET A 475 1.34 29.38 1.24
C MET A 475 2.24 30.56 0.83
N PRO A 476 2.75 31.37 1.78
CA PRO A 476 3.81 32.34 1.51
C PRO A 476 5.11 31.64 1.12
N THR A 477 5.58 31.86 -0.12
CA THR A 477 6.76 31.15 -0.67
C THR A 477 8.05 31.98 -0.66
N GLY A 478 8.00 33.26 -0.29
CA GLY A 478 9.14 34.19 -0.40
C GLY A 478 9.62 34.48 -1.83
N ALA A 479 8.95 33.94 -2.87
CA ALA A 479 9.37 34.08 -4.25
C ALA A 479 8.91 35.41 -4.89
N ILE A 480 9.57 35.79 -5.98
CA ILE A 480 9.28 37.02 -6.72
C ILE A 480 8.27 36.70 -7.82
N TYR A 481 7.03 37.16 -7.65
CA TYR A 481 5.93 36.89 -8.59
C TYR A 481 5.90 37.85 -9.79
N HIS A 482 5.51 37.31 -10.94
CA HIS A 482 5.30 38.01 -12.21
C HIS A 482 4.01 37.51 -12.86
N ARG A 483 3.29 38.40 -13.54
CA ARG A 483 2.30 37.98 -14.55
C ARG A 483 3.07 37.72 -15.84
N TRP A 484 2.84 36.59 -16.50
CA TRP A 484 3.45 36.26 -17.77
C TRP A 484 3.22 37.35 -18.83
N ASP A 485 4.29 37.70 -19.55
CA ASP A 485 4.31 38.67 -20.64
C ASP A 485 5.03 38.15 -21.91
N GLY A 486 5.45 36.89 -21.90
CA GLY A 486 6.29 36.28 -22.95
C GLY A 486 7.78 36.25 -22.65
N THR A 487 8.23 36.82 -21.51
CA THR A 487 9.66 36.95 -21.18
C THR A 487 10.00 36.43 -19.77
N VAL A 488 11.29 36.17 -19.55
CA VAL A 488 11.88 35.88 -18.24
C VAL A 488 13.21 36.61 -18.07
N SER A 489 13.65 36.80 -16.83
CA SER A 489 15.03 37.22 -16.55
C SER A 489 16.01 36.05 -16.75
N PRO A 490 17.30 36.32 -17.06
CA PRO A 490 18.32 35.28 -17.09
C PRO A 490 18.40 34.51 -15.76
N ALA A 491 18.51 33.18 -15.86
CA ALA A 491 18.47 32.26 -14.73
C ALA A 491 19.37 31.04 -14.95
N ASP A 492 19.77 30.37 -13.86
CA ASP A 492 20.53 29.13 -13.89
C ASP A 492 19.65 27.94 -14.32
N ALA A 493 18.34 28.03 -14.05
CA ALA A 493 17.34 27.07 -14.47
C ALA A 493 15.98 27.73 -14.75
N THR A 494 15.20 27.13 -15.66
CA THR A 494 13.78 27.45 -15.87
C THR A 494 12.96 26.17 -15.91
N ILE A 495 11.86 26.14 -15.15
CA ILE A 495 11.03 24.96 -14.92
C ILE A 495 9.63 25.24 -15.47
N ALA A 496 9.19 24.44 -16.44
CA ALA A 496 7.79 24.32 -16.85
C ALA A 496 7.04 23.40 -15.88
N THR A 497 5.81 23.73 -15.47
CA THR A 497 5.04 22.91 -14.49
C THR A 497 3.71 22.38 -15.00
N TYR A 498 3.45 22.51 -16.31
CA TYR A 498 2.25 21.99 -16.99
C TYR A 498 2.49 21.97 -18.51
N TRP A 499 1.80 21.11 -19.27
CA TRP A 499 2.03 20.95 -20.72
C TRP A 499 1.87 22.26 -21.49
N MET A 500 0.91 23.12 -21.13
CA MET A 500 0.75 24.45 -21.76
C MET A 500 1.93 25.40 -21.50
N THR A 501 2.77 25.16 -20.49
CA THR A 501 3.97 25.97 -20.19
C THR A 501 5.22 25.50 -20.94
N VAL A 502 5.21 24.28 -21.50
CA VAL A 502 6.34 23.72 -22.25
C VAL A 502 6.58 24.43 -23.60
N PRO A 503 5.56 24.70 -24.44
CA PRO A 503 5.74 25.51 -25.65
C PRO A 503 6.25 26.93 -25.36
N GLU A 504 5.90 27.52 -24.21
CA GLU A 504 6.43 28.82 -23.81
C GLU A 504 7.91 28.72 -23.41
N LEU A 505 8.30 27.72 -22.60
CA LEU A 505 9.69 27.45 -22.25
C LEU A 505 10.58 27.22 -23.48
N GLN A 506 10.08 26.55 -24.51
CA GLN A 506 10.84 26.32 -25.74
C GLN A 506 11.22 27.61 -26.48
N LYS A 507 10.39 28.68 -26.40
CA LYS A 507 10.60 29.98 -27.04
C LYS A 507 11.59 30.91 -26.31
N LEU A 508 11.90 30.62 -25.04
CA LEU A 508 12.62 31.55 -24.16
C LEU A 508 14.15 31.41 -24.22
N ASP A 509 14.85 32.44 -24.67
CA ASP A 509 16.29 32.60 -24.48
C ASP A 509 16.67 32.85 -23.00
N GLY A 510 17.95 32.69 -22.67
CA GLY A 510 18.48 33.02 -21.32
C GLY A 510 18.03 32.10 -20.18
N THR A 511 17.40 30.97 -20.48
CA THR A 511 16.67 30.11 -19.53
C THR A 511 17.51 29.13 -18.70
N GLY A 512 18.84 29.12 -18.85
CA GLY A 512 19.72 28.19 -18.15
C GLY A 512 19.42 26.74 -18.50
N LYS A 513 19.43 25.84 -17.51
CA LYS A 513 18.92 24.46 -17.68
C LYS A 513 17.40 24.44 -17.72
N ARG A 514 16.82 23.89 -18.77
CA ARG A 514 15.37 23.78 -18.96
C ARG A 514 14.82 22.46 -18.43
N TYR A 515 13.83 22.52 -17.54
CA TYR A 515 13.19 21.36 -16.92
C TYR A 515 11.67 21.35 -17.13
N TYR A 516 11.05 20.18 -16.98
CA TYR A 516 9.59 20.00 -16.93
C TYR A 516 9.25 19.24 -15.64
N LEU A 517 8.58 19.90 -14.69
CA LEU A 517 8.01 19.24 -13.51
C LEU A 517 6.75 18.49 -13.93
N VAL A 518 6.83 17.16 -13.91
CA VAL A 518 5.76 16.22 -14.21
C VAL A 518 5.22 15.68 -12.88
N GLN A 519 3.96 15.99 -12.58
CA GLN A 519 3.28 15.50 -11.37
C GLN A 519 2.37 14.30 -11.68
N ASP A 520 1.68 14.34 -12.82
CA ASP A 520 0.81 13.30 -13.36
C ASP A 520 1.11 13.09 -14.86
N PHE A 521 0.51 12.06 -15.47
CA PHE A 521 0.49 11.96 -16.94
C PHE A 521 -0.64 12.81 -17.53
N GLU A 522 -0.34 14.09 -17.74
CA GLU A 522 -1.27 15.16 -18.11
C GLU A 522 -2.16 14.90 -19.36
N PRO A 523 -1.77 14.08 -20.37
CA PRO A 523 -2.67 13.74 -21.48
C PRO A 523 -3.95 13.03 -21.02
N PHE A 524 -3.91 12.26 -19.93
CA PHE A 524 -5.10 11.57 -19.38
C PHE A 524 -6.13 12.52 -18.75
N PHE A 525 -5.83 13.82 -18.63
CA PHE A 525 -6.83 14.84 -18.26
C PHE A 525 -7.80 15.18 -19.41
N TYR A 526 -7.54 14.68 -20.62
CA TYR A 526 -8.31 14.99 -21.83
C TYR A 526 -8.81 13.70 -22.52
N PRO A 527 -10.03 13.71 -23.12
CA PRO A 527 -10.42 12.69 -24.08
C PRO A 527 -9.46 12.64 -25.27
N MET A 528 -9.36 11.49 -25.93
CA MET A 528 -8.56 11.33 -27.16
C MET A 528 -8.97 12.38 -28.22
N GLY A 529 -8.07 13.33 -28.48
CA GLY A 529 -8.34 14.54 -29.24
C GLY A 529 -7.10 15.42 -29.37
N SER A 530 -7.29 16.67 -29.83
CA SER A 530 -6.19 17.62 -30.08
C SER A 530 -5.38 17.92 -28.82
N GLU A 531 -6.06 18.15 -27.70
CA GLU A 531 -5.49 18.49 -26.40
C GLU A 531 -4.65 17.34 -25.84
N TYR A 532 -5.15 16.10 -25.92
CA TYR A 532 -4.41 14.89 -25.58
C TYR A 532 -3.09 14.82 -26.37
N VAL A 533 -3.15 14.98 -27.70
CA VAL A 533 -1.98 14.86 -28.59
C VAL A 533 -0.98 16.00 -28.35
N LEU A 534 -1.46 17.22 -28.09
CA LEU A 534 -0.59 18.36 -27.75
C LEU A 534 0.11 18.13 -26.39
N ALA A 535 -0.60 17.61 -25.39
CA ALA A 535 -0.01 17.24 -24.11
C ALA A 535 0.99 16.08 -24.24
N GLU A 536 0.69 15.02 -25.01
CA GLU A 536 1.60 13.87 -25.18
C GLU A 536 2.94 14.30 -25.82
N ASN A 537 2.89 15.25 -26.76
CA ASN A 537 4.09 15.74 -27.45
C ASN A 537 5.03 16.56 -26.55
N THR A 538 4.60 17.10 -25.39
CA THR A 538 5.50 17.85 -24.49
C THR A 538 6.55 16.95 -23.84
N TYR A 539 6.23 15.68 -23.60
CA TYR A 539 7.19 14.66 -23.11
C TYR A 539 8.28 14.35 -24.15
N ARG A 540 8.12 14.79 -25.41
CA ARG A 540 9.10 14.67 -26.50
C ARG A 540 9.88 15.97 -26.76
N ALA A 541 9.67 17.01 -25.94
CA ALA A 541 10.26 18.35 -26.09
C ALA A 541 11.77 18.45 -25.79
N GLY A 542 12.42 17.37 -25.34
CA GLY A 542 13.85 17.34 -24.99
C GLY A 542 14.19 18.02 -23.65
N LEU A 543 13.19 18.26 -22.80
CA LEU A 543 13.38 18.85 -21.47
C LEU A 543 13.83 17.80 -20.44
N HIS A 544 14.59 18.23 -19.43
CA HIS A 544 14.88 17.38 -18.28
C HIS A 544 13.62 17.24 -17.40
N CYS A 545 13.00 16.07 -17.41
CA CYS A 545 11.84 15.81 -16.56
C CYS A 545 12.27 15.73 -15.09
N LEU A 546 11.51 16.40 -14.22
CA LEU A 546 11.56 16.28 -12.77
C LEU A 546 10.23 15.66 -12.34
N THR A 547 10.26 14.54 -11.62
CA THR A 547 9.05 13.81 -11.21
C THR A 547 8.80 13.95 -9.71
N LEU A 548 7.53 14.04 -9.30
CA LEU A 548 7.13 13.85 -7.90
C LEU A 548 7.05 12.35 -7.58
N GLY A 549 8.22 11.72 -7.54
CA GLY A 549 8.39 10.28 -7.44
C GLY A 549 9.76 9.86 -8.01
N ARG A 550 10.19 8.65 -7.68
CA ARG A 550 11.30 7.97 -8.36
C ARG A 550 10.78 7.19 -9.54
#